data_AF-A0A3B8PV60-F1
#
_entry.id   AF-A0A3B8PV60-F1
#
_cell.length_a   1.000
_cell.length_b   1.000
_cell.length_c   1.000
_cell.angle_alpha   90.00
_cell.angle_beta   90.00
_cell.angle_gamma   90.00
#
_symmetry.space_group_name_H-M   'P 1'
#
loop_
_entity.id
_entity.type
_entity.pdbx_description
1 polymer ?
#
loop_
_entity_poly.entity_id
_entity_poly.type
_entity_poly.pdbx_seq_one_letter_code
_entity_poly.pdbx_strand_id
1 'polypeptide(L)'
;YRLRHGEAVAVGMALDVTYARIRGFLPASAAERILSLLERLGFELFAPELLHEDDTGQFRVVNGLEEFREHLGGELTVTLVRNVGEGFEVHEMELPVVIRAMGELRERHLNRGGAILRAQA
;
A
#
# COMPACT_ATOMS: atom_id res chain seq x y z
N TYR A 1 -15.73 4.19 12.81
CA TYR A 1 -14.56 3.59 12.13
C TYR A 1 -15.10 2.60 11.10
N ARG A 2 -14.92 2.85 9.80
CA ARG A 2 -15.55 2.08 8.71
C ARG A 2 -14.71 0.90 8.24
N LEU A 3 -13.38 1.02 8.31
CA LEU A 3 -12.43 -0.05 8.04
C LEU A 3 -12.21 -0.93 9.27
N ARG A 4 -12.21 -2.25 9.10
CA ARG A 4 -11.76 -3.21 10.13
C ARG A 4 -10.23 -3.19 10.22
N HIS A 5 -9.69 -3.51 11.39
CA HIS A 5 -8.23 -3.51 11.60
C HIS A 5 -7.48 -4.38 10.58
N GLY A 6 -7.98 -5.59 10.30
CA GLY A 6 -7.36 -6.49 9.30
C GLY A 6 -7.39 -5.94 7.87
N GLU A 7 -8.42 -5.16 7.50
CA GLU A 7 -8.49 -4.49 6.19
C GLU A 7 -7.45 -3.38 6.11
N ALA A 8 -7.27 -2.61 7.19
CA ALA A 8 -6.29 -1.53 7.23
C ALA A 8 -4.86 -2.09 7.10
N VAL A 9 -4.58 -3.20 7.78
CA VAL A 9 -3.29 -3.90 7.70
C VAL A 9 -3.06 -4.43 6.27
N ALA A 10 -4.06 -5.04 5.63
CA ALA A 10 -3.91 -5.57 4.27
C ALA A 10 -3.63 -4.46 3.24
N VAL A 11 -4.30 -3.31 3.35
CA VAL A 11 -4.05 -2.14 2.51
C VAL A 11 -2.65 -1.58 2.73
N GLY A 12 -2.20 -1.47 3.99
CA GLY A 12 -0.83 -1.05 4.32
C GLY A 12 0.23 -1.98 3.72
N MET A 13 0.07 -3.30 3.92
CA MET A 13 0.96 -4.30 3.32
C MET A 13 0.99 -4.21 1.79
N ALA A 14 -0.16 -4.00 1.14
CA ALA A 14 -0.23 -3.84 -0.30
C ALA A 14 0.50 -2.57 -0.78
N LEU A 15 0.40 -1.48 -0.02
CA LEU A 15 1.11 -0.24 -0.29
C LEU A 15 2.63 -0.44 -0.18
N ASP A 16 3.10 -1.08 0.89
CA ASP A 16 4.54 -1.35 1.12
C ASP A 16 5.13 -2.27 0.05
N VAL A 17 4.41 -3.33 -0.32
CA VAL A 17 4.81 -4.25 -1.39
C VAL A 17 4.89 -3.55 -2.74
N THR A 18 3.88 -2.73 -3.07
CA THR A 18 3.85 -1.97 -4.32
C THR A 18 4.97 -0.93 -4.35
N TYR A 19 5.20 -0.23 -3.24
CA TYR A 19 6.30 0.72 -3.06
C TYR A 19 7.66 0.04 -3.25
N ALA A 20 7.92 -1.05 -2.53
CA ALA A 20 9.17 -1.81 -2.61
C ALA A 20 9.44 -2.30 -4.04
N ARG A 21 8.40 -2.73 -4.76
CA ARG A 21 8.51 -3.10 -6.18
C ARG A 21 8.89 -1.90 -7.07
N ILE A 22 8.23 -0.76 -6.90
CA ILE A 22 8.51 0.45 -7.71
C ILE A 22 9.94 0.94 -7.49
N ARG A 23 10.44 0.89 -6.23
CA ARG A 23 11.82 1.24 -5.89
C ARG A 23 12.86 0.21 -6.34
N GLY A 24 12.44 -0.96 -6.82
CA GLY A 24 13.31 -2.05 -7.21
C GLY A 24 13.86 -2.89 -6.05
N PHE A 25 13.31 -2.72 -4.84
CA PHE A 25 13.68 -3.49 -3.65
C PHE A 25 13.09 -4.91 -3.65
N LEU A 26 11.94 -5.10 -4.28
CA LEU A 26 11.22 -6.37 -4.36
C LEU A 26 11.01 -6.77 -5.85
N PRO A 27 11.34 -8.01 -6.26
CA PRO A 27 11.07 -8.48 -7.61
C PRO A 27 9.58 -8.42 -7.96
N ALA A 28 9.25 -8.03 -9.20
CA ALA A 28 7.85 -7.91 -9.64
C ALA A 28 7.05 -9.22 -9.48
N SER A 29 7.68 -10.38 -9.70
CA SER A 29 7.05 -11.69 -9.50
C SER A 29 6.72 -11.97 -8.03
N ALA A 30 7.59 -11.55 -7.10
CA ALA A 30 7.36 -11.69 -5.66
C ALA A 30 6.25 -10.74 -5.21
N ALA A 31 6.26 -9.48 -5.67
CA ALA A 31 5.21 -8.51 -5.41
C ALA A 31 3.84 -9.03 -5.87
N GLU A 32 3.73 -9.50 -7.13
CA GLU A 32 2.47 -10.02 -7.65
C GLU A 32 1.99 -11.25 -6.87
N ARG A 33 2.91 -12.16 -6.48
CA ARG A 33 2.57 -13.32 -5.66
C ARG A 33 1.97 -12.92 -4.32
N ILE A 34 2.51 -11.87 -3.66
CA ILE A 34 2.00 -11.38 -2.38
C ILE A 34 0.62 -10.72 -2.56
N LEU A 35 0.49 -9.81 -3.52
CA LEU A 35 -0.78 -9.10 -3.77
C LEU A 35 -1.90 -10.07 -4.17
N SER A 36 -1.62 -11.01 -5.08
CA SER A 36 -2.55 -12.07 -5.46
C SER A 36 -2.95 -12.96 -4.28
N LEU A 37 -2.04 -13.25 -3.35
CA LEU A 37 -2.36 -14.04 -2.16
C LEU A 37 -3.32 -13.31 -1.24
N LEU A 38 -3.03 -12.05 -0.89
CA LEU A 38 -3.89 -11.24 -0.02
C LEU A 38 -5.31 -11.15 -0.59
N GLU A 39 -5.43 -10.96 -1.91
CA GLU A 39 -6.72 -10.95 -2.58
C GLU A 39 -7.44 -12.30 -2.56
N ARG A 40 -6.71 -13.42 -2.72
CA ARG A 40 -7.29 -14.77 -2.63
C ARG A 40 -7.78 -15.10 -1.23
N LEU A 41 -7.18 -14.49 -0.21
CA LEU A 41 -7.64 -14.56 1.17
C LEU A 41 -8.87 -13.69 1.43
N GLY A 42 -9.33 -12.91 0.44
CA GLY A 42 -10.54 -12.10 0.51
C GLY A 42 -10.32 -10.66 0.97
N PHE A 43 -9.06 -10.18 1.02
CA PHE A 43 -8.79 -8.79 1.34
C PHE A 43 -8.95 -7.88 0.12
N GLU A 44 -9.55 -6.71 0.35
CA GLU A 44 -9.43 -5.57 -0.56
C GLU A 44 -8.10 -4.86 -0.31
N LEU A 45 -7.34 -4.61 -1.38
CA LEU A 45 -6.02 -3.98 -1.29
C LEU A 45 -6.07 -2.46 -1.53
N PHE A 46 -7.26 -1.93 -1.74
CA PHE A 46 -7.50 -0.51 -1.91
C PHE A 46 -8.67 -0.10 -1.02
N ALA A 47 -8.50 1.04 -0.34
CA ALA A 47 -9.54 1.70 0.43
C ALA A 47 -9.68 3.14 -0.09
N PRO A 48 -10.91 3.65 -0.33
CA PRO A 48 -11.13 5.06 -0.71
C PRO A 48 -10.46 6.06 0.25
N GLU A 49 -10.32 5.68 1.52
CA GLU A 49 -9.64 6.43 2.57
C GLU A 49 -8.17 6.75 2.23
N LEU A 50 -7.49 5.97 1.38
CA LEU A 50 -6.15 6.29 0.88
C LEU A 50 -6.14 7.63 0.12
N LEU A 51 -7.24 7.98 -0.54
CA LEU A 51 -7.36 9.20 -1.34
C LEU A 51 -7.91 10.38 -0.52
N HIS A 52 -8.11 10.23 0.78
CA HIS A 52 -8.56 11.35 1.60
C HIS A 52 -7.47 12.40 1.70
N GLU A 53 -7.82 13.63 1.33
CA GLU A 53 -6.98 14.80 1.48
C GLU A 53 -7.29 15.53 2.80
N ASP A 54 -6.35 16.35 3.24
CA ASP A 54 -6.55 17.36 4.28
C ASP A 54 -7.02 18.70 3.68
N ASP A 55 -7.18 19.72 4.52
CA ASP A 55 -7.63 21.06 4.10
C ASP A 55 -6.61 21.78 3.20
N THR A 56 -5.40 21.24 3.06
CA THR A 56 -4.33 21.76 2.19
C THR A 56 -4.23 21.03 0.84
N GLY A 57 -5.04 19.97 0.64
CA GLY A 57 -5.01 19.12 -0.55
C GLY A 57 -3.93 18.04 -0.51
N GLN A 58 -3.32 17.76 0.66
CA GLN A 58 -2.35 16.68 0.82
C GLN A 58 -3.04 15.40 1.28
N PHE A 59 -2.61 14.25 0.74
CA PHE A 59 -3.14 12.95 1.18
C PHE A 59 -2.83 12.71 2.66
N ARG A 60 -3.84 12.33 3.44
CA ARG A 60 -3.69 12.07 4.88
C ARG A 60 -2.70 10.95 5.19
N VAL A 61 -2.51 9.99 4.26
CA VAL A 61 -1.46 8.96 4.37
C VAL A 61 -0.06 9.57 4.39
N VAL A 62 0.18 10.62 3.60
CA VAL A 62 1.46 11.33 3.58
C VAL A 62 1.70 12.04 4.92
N ASN A 63 0.67 12.74 5.43
CA ASN A 63 0.76 13.37 6.74
C ASN A 63 0.99 12.33 7.85
N GLY A 64 0.32 11.17 7.79
CA GLY A 64 0.50 10.09 8.76
C GLY A 64 1.92 9.53 8.79
N LEU A 65 2.63 9.51 7.66
CA LEU A 65 4.05 9.12 7.62
C LEU A 65 4.94 10.15 8.34
N GLU A 66 4.67 11.44 8.14
CA GLU A 66 5.39 12.51 8.83
C GLU A 66 5.10 12.52 10.33
N GLU A 67 3.83 12.38 10.72
CA GLU A 67 3.44 12.23 12.12
C GLU A 67 4.15 11.02 12.74
N PHE A 68 4.16 9.87 12.06
CA PHE A 68 4.84 8.68 12.56
C PHE A 68 6.34 8.90 12.75
N ARG A 69 6.99 9.59 11.81
CA ARG A 69 8.41 10.00 11.93
C ARG A 69 8.65 10.87 13.16
N GLU A 70 7.78 11.86 13.41
CA GLU A 70 7.89 12.74 14.57
C GLU A 70 7.73 11.98 15.89
N HIS A 71 6.79 11.03 15.95
CA HIS A 71 6.57 10.18 17.12
C HIS A 71 7.76 9.25 17.44
N LEU A 72 8.56 8.88 16.44
CA LEU A 72 9.78 8.08 16.60
C LEU A 72 11.00 8.90 17.08
N GLY A 73 10.85 10.22 17.25
CA GLY A 73 11.97 11.10 17.61
C GLY A 73 12.77 11.63 16.41
N GLY A 74 12.19 11.57 15.20
CA GLY A 74 12.70 12.26 14.02
C GLY A 74 13.21 11.35 12.89
N GLU A 75 13.56 10.11 13.19
CA GLU A 75 13.98 9.10 12.21
C GLU A 75 12.82 8.15 11.90
N LEU A 76 12.37 8.14 10.64
CA LEU A 76 11.35 7.20 10.21
C LEU A 76 11.99 5.79 10.22
N THR A 77 11.24 4.77 10.60
CA THR A 77 11.71 3.39 10.50
C THR A 77 10.54 2.55 10.00
N VAL A 78 10.61 2.18 8.72
CA VAL A 78 9.58 1.37 8.05
C VAL A 78 10.22 0.08 7.57
N THR A 79 9.66 -1.04 8.02
CA THR A 79 10.07 -2.36 7.55
C THR A 79 9.45 -2.63 6.18
N LEU A 80 10.30 -2.72 5.16
CA LEU A 80 9.94 -3.18 3.82
C LEU A 80 10.42 -4.62 3.59
N VAL A 81 9.99 -5.23 2.48
CA VAL A 81 10.37 -6.60 2.10
C VAL A 81 11.28 -6.60 0.88
N ARG A 82 12.38 -7.37 0.94
CA ARG A 82 13.23 -7.69 -0.22
C ARG A 82 12.79 -8.95 -0.93
N ASN A 83 12.27 -9.90 -0.14
CA ASN A 83 11.71 -11.17 -0.57
C ASN A 83 10.72 -11.69 0.48
N VAL A 84 10.00 -12.76 0.16
CA VAL A 84 9.16 -13.46 1.13
C VAL A 84 10.03 -14.03 2.24
N GLY A 85 9.82 -13.56 3.47
CA GLY A 85 10.60 -13.95 4.65
C GLY A 85 11.87 -13.10 4.88
N GLU A 86 12.11 -12.06 4.07
CA GLU A 86 13.29 -11.20 4.18
C GLU A 86 12.88 -9.72 4.23
N GLY A 87 12.93 -9.14 5.43
CA GLY A 87 12.64 -7.74 5.69
C GLY A 87 13.90 -6.87 5.79
N PHE A 88 13.74 -5.56 5.61
CA PHE A 88 14.78 -4.56 5.84
C PHE A 88 14.15 -3.22 6.21
N GLU A 89 14.88 -2.39 6.95
CA GLU A 89 14.42 -1.07 7.35
C GLU A 89 14.79 0.00 6.31
N VAL A 90 13.88 0.94 6.10
CA VAL A 90 14.16 2.21 5.43
C VAL A 90 13.86 3.36 6.38
N HIS A 91 14.67 4.42 6.24
CA HIS A 91 14.57 5.60 7.09
C HIS A 91 13.93 6.81 6.43
N GLU A 92 13.60 6.67 5.15
CA GLU A 92 12.94 7.71 4.35
C GLU A 92 12.07 7.04 3.28
N MET A 93 10.95 7.68 2.97
CA MET A 93 10.06 7.27 1.89
C MET A 93 9.87 8.39 0.89
N GLU A 94 10.20 8.11 -0.38
CA GLU A 94 9.90 9.02 -1.49
C GLU A 94 8.39 9.16 -1.70
N LEU A 95 7.81 10.28 -1.28
CA LEU A 95 6.37 10.57 -1.39
C LEU A 95 5.80 10.40 -2.80
N PRO A 96 6.48 10.83 -3.90
CA PRO A 96 5.98 10.59 -5.25
C PRO A 96 5.80 9.10 -5.57
N VAL A 97 6.62 8.22 -4.97
CA VAL A 97 6.51 6.77 -5.15
C VAL A 97 5.37 6.20 -4.32
N VAL A 98 5.11 6.73 -3.11
CA VAL A 98 3.93 6.38 -2.32
C VAL A 98 2.64 6.71 -3.08
N ILE A 99 2.54 7.92 -3.63
CA ILE A 99 1.39 8.36 -4.42
C ILE A 99 1.21 7.48 -5.67
N ARG A 100 2.31 7.13 -6.34
CA ARG A 100 2.26 6.20 -7.47
C ARG A 100 1.75 4.82 -7.05
N ALA A 101 2.21 4.29 -5.91
CA ALA A 101 1.76 3.01 -5.39
C ALA A 101 0.25 3.03 -5.06
N MET A 102 -0.26 4.12 -4.48
CA MET A 102 -1.69 4.33 -4.27
C MET A 102 -2.48 4.30 -5.58
N GLY A 103 -1.95 4.93 -6.64
CA GLY A 103 -2.53 4.91 -7.99
C GLY A 103 -2.61 3.50 -8.57
N GLU A 104 -1.52 2.73 -8.50
CA GLU A 104 -1.49 1.35 -9.01
C GLU A 104 -2.45 0.41 -8.25
N LEU A 105 -2.59 0.57 -6.93
CA LEU A 105 -3.56 -0.19 -6.14
C LEU A 105 -5.01 0.15 -6.52
N ARG A 106 -5.29 1.44 -6.79
CA ARG A 106 -6.60 1.87 -7.29
C ARG A 106 -6.92 1.25 -8.64
N GLU A 107 -5.98 1.28 -9.59
CA GLU A 107 -6.15 0.66 -10.91
C GLU A 107 -6.37 -0.85 -10.80
N ARG A 108 -5.59 -1.53 -9.95
CA ARG A 108 -5.75 -2.96 -9.66
C ARG A 108 -7.15 -3.29 -9.15
N HIS A 109 -7.67 -2.50 -8.20
CA HIS A 109 -9.01 -2.68 -7.65
C HIS A 109 -10.11 -2.48 -8.72
N LEU A 110 -10.01 -1.42 -9.54
CA LEU A 110 -10.96 -1.16 -10.63
C LEU A 110 -10.99 -2.30 -11.68
N ASN A 111 -9.81 -2.81 -12.04
CA ASN A 111 -9.68 -3.91 -12.99
C ASN A 111 -10.31 -5.21 -12.47
N ARG A 112 -10.25 -5.46 -11.16
CA ARG A 112 -10.92 -6.61 -10.53
C ARG A 112 -12.44 -6.46 -10.50
N GLY A 113 -12.96 -5.27 -10.16
CA GLY A 113 -14.39 -4.99 -10.22
C GLY A 113 -14.97 -5.22 -11.62
N GLY A 114 -14.23 -4.82 -12.67
CA GLY A 114 -14.58 -5.09 -14.05
C GLY A 114 -14.48 -6.58 -14.45
N ALA A 115 -13.52 -7.32 -13.91
CA ALA A 115 -13.36 -8.76 -14.17
C ALA A 115 -14.49 -9.60 -13.53
N ILE A 116 -14.93 -9.24 -12.32
CA ILE A 116 -16.05 -9.92 -11.64
C ILE A 116 -17.35 -9.75 -12.44
N LEU A 117 -17.65 -8.53 -12.92
CA LEU A 117 -18.82 -8.27 -13.76
C LEU A 117 -18.81 -9.06 -15.07
N ARG A 118 -17.63 -9.29 -15.67
CA ARG A 118 -17.49 -10.08 -16.91
C ARG A 118 -17.59 -11.59 -16.70
N ALA A 119 -17.24 -12.10 -15.52
CA ALA A 119 -17.32 -13.52 -15.20
C ALA A 119 -18.75 -13.99 -14.85
N GLN A 120 -19.69 -13.07 -14.68
CA GLN A 120 -21.09 -13.33 -14.35
C GLN A 120 -22.07 -13.09 -15.51
N ALA A 121 -21.56 -12.77 -16.71
CA ALA A 121 -22.32 -12.60 -17.96
C ALA A 121 -22.07 -13.78 -18.91
#